data_AF-A0A962CJ43-F1
#
_entry.id   AF-A0A962CJ43-F1
#
_cell.length_a   1.000
_cell.length_b   1.000
_cell.length_c   1.000
_cell.angle_alpha   90.00
_cell.angle_beta   90.00
_cell.angle_gamma   90.00
#
_symmetry.space_group_name_H-M   'P 1'
#
loop_
_entity.id
_entity.type
_entity.pdbx_description
1 polymer ?
#
loop_
_entity_poly.entity_id
_entity_poly.type
_entity_poly.pdbx_seq_one_letter_code
_entity_poly.pdbx_strand_id
1 'polypeptide(L)'
;MAQLPSGRHVAIQATPLFALIDAACAPEAISTRLLQIESPADLAPYIEVIYFRESANPALLPVAPGGHPVPSGLQPFASGYTLATIHEAAARWSLADRRAFAGYLDSERVQSHLSALLDRVGEVKRRLAREGDFVQRMQALMWEARCHPVQNDDRGDPMYPLLRIDHDEIPPEGA
;
A
#
# COMPACT_ATOMS: atom_id res chain seq x y z
N MET A 1 1.71 -11.14 12.07
CA MET A 1 1.29 -10.57 13.37
C MET A 1 2.42 -10.73 14.35
N ALA A 2 2.69 -9.71 15.15
CA ALA A 2 3.62 -9.74 16.28
C ALA A 2 2.94 -9.20 17.54
N GLN A 3 3.34 -9.71 18.70
CA GLN A 3 3.00 -9.14 20.00
C GLN A 3 4.18 -8.29 20.46
N LEU A 4 3.94 -7.02 20.74
CA LEU A 4 4.93 -6.09 21.27
C LEU A 4 5.10 -6.31 22.79
N PRO A 5 6.23 -5.92 23.40
CA PRO A 5 6.48 -6.02 24.85
C PRO A 5 5.41 -5.37 25.73
N SER A 6 4.74 -4.32 25.25
CA SER A 6 3.58 -3.70 25.92
C SER A 6 2.30 -4.54 25.92
N GLY A 7 2.30 -5.71 25.27
CA GLY A 7 1.13 -6.57 25.07
C GLY A 7 0.28 -6.21 23.84
N ARG A 8 0.59 -5.10 23.14
CA ARG A 8 -0.10 -4.72 21.90
C ARG A 8 0.18 -5.74 20.80
N HIS A 9 -0.84 -6.13 20.07
CA HIS A 9 -0.71 -6.97 18.89
C HIS A 9 -0.76 -6.08 17.64
N VAL A 10 0.15 -6.33 16.70
CA VAL A 10 0.30 -5.56 15.48
C VAL A 10 0.44 -6.48 14.26
N ALA A 11 -0.12 -6.06 13.13
CA ALA A 11 0.05 -6.71 11.84
C ALA A 11 0.12 -5.66 10.72
N ILE A 12 0.37 -6.13 9.50
CA ILE A 12 0.32 -5.31 8.29
C ILE A 12 -0.67 -5.92 7.29
N GLN A 13 -1.29 -5.08 6.46
CA GLN A 13 -2.09 -5.50 5.31
C GLN A 13 -1.89 -4.58 4.12
N ALA A 14 -2.14 -5.10 2.92
CA ALA A 14 -1.93 -4.40 1.66
C ALA A 14 -3.23 -4.06 0.93
N THR A 15 -4.34 -3.89 1.66
CA THR A 15 -5.66 -3.59 1.05
C THR A 15 -5.62 -2.38 0.11
N PRO A 16 -4.98 -1.24 0.48
CA PRO A 16 -4.85 -0.11 -0.45
C PRO A 16 -4.03 -0.43 -1.71
N LEU A 17 -3.01 -1.29 -1.61
CA LEU A 17 -2.23 -1.72 -2.76
C LEU A 17 -3.08 -2.51 -3.75
N PHE A 18 -3.90 -3.45 -3.26
CA PHE A 18 -4.80 -4.22 -4.11
C PHE A 18 -5.84 -3.32 -4.78
N ALA A 19 -6.41 -2.36 -4.06
CA ALA A 19 -7.32 -1.37 -4.63
C ALA A 19 -6.62 -0.52 -5.72
N LEU A 20 -5.36 -0.13 -5.51
CA LEU A 20 -4.56 0.56 -6.53
C LEU A 20 -4.33 -0.31 -7.77
N ILE A 21 -4.02 -1.59 -7.59
CA ILE A 21 -3.83 -2.55 -8.69
C ILE A 21 -5.13 -2.68 -9.50
N ASP A 22 -6.26 -2.87 -8.83
CA ASP A 22 -7.56 -3.01 -9.47
C ASP A 22 -7.94 -1.74 -10.24
N ALA A 23 -7.74 -0.57 -9.63
CA ALA A 23 -7.96 0.72 -10.27
C ALA A 23 -7.07 0.93 -11.50
N ALA A 24 -5.78 0.58 -11.42
CA ALA A 24 -4.86 0.71 -12.55
C ALA A 24 -5.22 -0.19 -13.74
N CYS A 25 -5.98 -1.26 -13.50
CA CYS A 25 -6.44 -2.18 -14.54
C CYS A 25 -7.78 -1.77 -15.17
N ALA A 26 -8.45 -0.74 -14.63
CA ALA A 26 -9.67 -0.23 -15.23
C ALA A 26 -9.38 0.48 -16.57
N PRO A 27 -10.28 0.42 -17.57
CA PRO A 27 -10.11 1.16 -18.81
C PRO A 27 -9.89 2.65 -18.54
N GLU A 28 -9.00 3.28 -19.31
CA GLU A 28 -8.64 4.70 -19.24
C GLU A 28 -7.99 5.12 -17.90
N ALA A 29 -7.66 4.18 -17.01
CA ALA A 29 -7.05 4.48 -15.74
C ALA A 29 -5.65 5.07 -15.88
N ILE A 30 -5.39 6.12 -15.11
CA ILE A 30 -4.05 6.70 -14.95
C ILE A 30 -3.24 5.78 -14.04
N SER A 31 -2.35 4.98 -14.63
CA SER A 31 -1.57 3.95 -13.92
C SER A 31 -0.32 4.50 -13.24
N THR A 32 -0.10 5.82 -13.29
CA THR A 32 1.10 6.52 -12.81
C THR A 32 1.55 6.11 -11.40
N ARG A 33 0.63 6.05 -10.44
CA ARG A 33 0.96 5.67 -9.05
C ARG A 33 1.46 4.23 -8.94
N LEU A 34 0.86 3.31 -9.69
CA LEU A 34 1.35 1.94 -9.77
C LEU A 34 2.74 1.90 -10.41
N LEU A 35 2.95 2.66 -11.50
CA LEU A 35 4.23 2.75 -12.21
C LEU A 35 5.38 3.26 -11.33
N GLN A 36 5.11 4.13 -10.36
CA GLN A 36 6.10 4.65 -9.41
C GLN A 36 6.64 3.61 -8.40
N ILE A 37 5.94 2.49 -8.19
CA ILE A 37 6.37 1.48 -7.20
C ILE A 37 7.51 0.64 -7.79
N GLU A 38 8.76 0.98 -7.54
CA GLU A 38 9.94 0.28 -8.09
C GLU A 38 10.71 -0.54 -7.04
N SER A 39 10.50 -0.27 -5.76
CA SER A 39 11.22 -0.88 -4.64
C SER A 39 10.29 -1.25 -3.49
N PRO A 40 10.76 -2.07 -2.52
CA PRO A 40 9.97 -2.37 -1.31
C PRO A 40 9.63 -1.14 -0.48
N ALA A 41 10.46 -0.08 -0.52
CA ALA A 41 10.19 1.17 0.20
C ALA A 41 8.97 1.90 -0.36
N ASP A 42 8.74 1.83 -1.68
CA ASP A 42 7.62 2.48 -2.35
C ASP A 42 6.27 1.83 -2.02
N LEU A 43 6.29 0.61 -1.46
CA LEU A 43 5.09 -0.04 -0.95
C LEU A 43 4.59 0.62 0.35
N ALA A 44 5.46 1.29 1.12
CA ALA A 44 5.15 1.74 2.47
C ALA A 44 3.86 2.59 2.61
N PRO A 45 3.49 3.47 1.65
CA PRO A 45 2.22 4.20 1.70
C PRO A 45 0.98 3.32 1.54
N TYR A 46 1.12 2.13 0.95
CA TYR A 46 0.04 1.21 0.62
C TYR A 46 -0.05 0.00 1.56
N ILE A 47 0.84 -0.08 2.54
CA ILE A 47 0.82 -1.10 3.58
C ILE A 47 0.28 -0.48 4.87
N GLU A 48 -0.93 -0.86 5.25
CA GLU A 48 -1.57 -0.42 6.48
C GLU A 48 -1.05 -1.21 7.68
N VAL A 49 -0.95 -0.52 8.82
CA VAL A 49 -0.70 -1.16 10.12
C VAL A 49 -2.04 -1.44 10.79
N ILE A 50 -2.22 -2.65 11.32
CA ILE A 50 -3.43 -3.07 12.02
C ILE A 50 -3.10 -3.33 13.48
N TYR A 51 -3.98 -2.88 14.37
CA TYR A 51 -3.93 -3.23 15.79
C TYR A 51 -5.00 -4.25 16.13
N PHE A 52 -4.81 -4.96 17.24
CA PHE A 52 -5.81 -5.90 17.75
C PHE A 52 -6.17 -5.55 19.18
N ARG A 53 -7.44 -5.77 19.50
CA ARG A 53 -7.99 -5.70 20.86
C ARG A 53 -8.69 -7.01 21.19
N GLU A 54 -8.79 -7.33 22.46
CA GLU A 54 -9.60 -8.46 22.90
C GLU A 54 -11.07 -8.18 22.61
N SER A 55 -11.79 -9.18 22.11
CA SER A 55 -13.23 -9.11 21.89
C SER A 55 -13.86 -10.49 22.03
N ALA A 56 -14.96 -10.56 22.80
CA ALA A 56 -15.82 -11.73 22.87
C ALA A 56 -16.59 -11.99 21.55
N ASN A 57 -16.69 -10.96 20.70
CA ASN A 57 -17.32 -11.04 19.39
C ASN A 57 -16.41 -10.39 18.34
N PRO A 58 -15.42 -11.13 17.80
CA PRO A 58 -14.46 -10.58 16.86
C PRO A 58 -15.16 -10.28 15.54
N ALA A 59 -15.53 -9.01 15.30
CA ALA A 59 -15.98 -8.61 13.97
C ALA A 59 -14.80 -8.73 13.00
N LEU A 60 -15.07 -9.32 11.83
CA LEU A 60 -14.09 -9.52 10.79
C LEU A 60 -13.86 -8.18 10.08
N LEU A 61 -12.68 -7.56 10.26
CA LEU A 61 -12.17 -6.76 9.15
C LEU A 61 -11.95 -7.72 7.97
N PRO A 62 -12.23 -7.31 6.72
CA PRO A 62 -11.89 -8.10 5.56
C PRO A 62 -10.39 -8.41 5.63
N VAL A 63 -10.05 -9.68 5.82
CA VAL A 63 -8.65 -10.11 5.76
C VAL A 63 -8.25 -9.95 4.31
N ALA A 64 -7.21 -9.15 4.05
CA ALA A 64 -6.68 -8.95 2.71
C ALA A 64 -6.39 -10.32 2.04
N PRO A 65 -6.49 -10.45 0.70
CA PRO A 65 -6.18 -11.69 0.00
C PRO A 65 -4.80 -12.24 0.40
N GLY A 66 -4.75 -13.51 0.80
CA GLY A 66 -3.52 -14.16 1.30
C GLY A 66 -3.17 -13.85 2.77
N GLY A 67 -4.02 -13.11 3.49
CA GLY A 67 -3.86 -12.87 4.92
C GLY A 67 -4.12 -14.12 5.76
N HIS A 68 -3.42 -14.22 6.89
CA HIS A 68 -3.62 -15.32 7.83
C HIS A 68 -4.84 -15.08 8.73
N PRO A 69 -5.51 -16.15 9.19
CA PRO A 69 -6.63 -16.01 10.10
C PRO A 69 -6.22 -15.30 11.39
N VAL A 70 -7.10 -14.42 11.86
CA VAL A 70 -6.94 -13.73 13.15
C VAL A 70 -7.14 -14.76 14.27
N PRO A 71 -6.25 -14.79 15.29
CA PRO A 71 -6.43 -15.68 16.44
C PRO A 71 -7.76 -15.45 17.17
N SER A 72 -8.33 -16.52 17.71
CA SER A 72 -9.59 -16.51 18.47
C SER A 72 -9.52 -15.50 19.62
N GLY A 73 -10.59 -14.70 19.80
CA GLY A 73 -10.68 -13.72 20.89
C GLY A 73 -10.00 -12.38 20.62
N LEU A 74 -9.36 -12.20 19.46
CA LEU A 74 -8.82 -10.92 19.01
C LEU A 74 -9.65 -10.33 17.88
N GLN A 75 -9.95 -9.04 17.96
CA GLN A 75 -10.59 -8.27 16.92
C GLN A 75 -9.56 -7.31 16.29
N PRO A 76 -9.34 -7.38 14.97
CA PRO A 76 -8.51 -6.40 14.28
C PRO A 76 -9.26 -5.07 14.17
N PHE A 77 -8.55 -3.95 14.23
CA PHE A 77 -9.07 -2.63 13.91
C PHE A 77 -8.01 -1.79 13.20
N ALA A 78 -8.46 -0.91 12.30
CA ALA A 78 -7.57 -0.04 11.55
C ALA A 78 -6.82 0.90 12.50
N SER A 79 -5.49 0.97 12.37
CA SER A 79 -4.69 1.89 13.18
C SER A 79 -4.81 3.35 12.70
N GLY A 80 -5.22 3.55 11.45
CA GLY A 80 -5.15 4.84 10.75
C GLY A 80 -3.76 5.17 10.19
N TYR A 81 -2.78 4.28 10.35
CA TYR A 81 -1.40 4.48 9.90
C TYR A 81 -1.00 3.46 8.83
N THR A 82 -0.10 3.90 7.94
CA THR A 82 0.62 3.05 6.99
C THR A 82 2.06 2.88 7.44
N LEU A 83 2.85 2.02 6.79
CA LEU A 83 4.28 1.95 7.07
C LEU A 83 5.00 3.29 6.82
N ALA A 84 4.47 4.14 5.93
CA ALA A 84 5.00 5.48 5.73
C ALA A 84 4.73 6.42 6.93
N THR A 85 3.58 6.30 7.60
CA THR A 85 3.14 7.24 8.66
C THR A 85 3.22 6.68 10.09
N ILE A 86 3.48 5.38 10.26
CA ILE A 86 3.50 4.73 11.58
C ILE A 86 4.50 5.35 12.56
N HIS A 87 5.54 6.01 12.06
CA HIS A 87 6.52 6.71 12.88
C HIS A 87 5.88 7.77 13.79
N GLU A 88 4.77 8.39 13.37
CA GLU A 88 4.00 9.35 14.16
C GLU A 88 3.38 8.71 15.41
N ALA A 89 2.78 7.53 15.26
CA ALA A 89 2.25 6.76 16.38
C ALA A 89 3.38 6.20 17.26
N ALA A 90 4.42 5.66 16.61
CA ALA A 90 5.54 5.01 17.27
C ALA A 90 6.41 5.97 18.09
N ALA A 91 6.32 7.28 17.86
CA ALA A 91 6.95 8.29 18.70
C ALA A 91 6.52 8.15 20.18
N ARG A 92 5.27 7.74 20.42
CA ARG A 92 4.70 7.52 21.77
C ARG A 92 4.96 6.12 22.32
N TRP A 93 5.54 5.22 21.52
CA TRP A 93 5.84 3.86 21.97
C TRP A 93 7.11 3.81 22.82
N SER A 94 7.20 2.79 23.67
CA SER A 94 8.45 2.49 24.37
C SER A 94 9.55 2.13 23.36
N LEU A 95 10.82 2.32 23.74
CA LEU A 95 11.94 1.90 22.89
C LEU A 95 11.92 0.39 22.60
N ALA A 96 11.46 -0.42 23.57
CA ALA A 96 11.31 -1.85 23.42
C ALA A 96 10.24 -2.22 22.38
N ASP A 97 9.08 -1.55 22.40
CA ASP A 97 8.03 -1.73 21.40
C ASP A 97 8.51 -1.33 20.00
N ARG A 98 9.21 -0.20 19.86
CA ARG A 98 9.77 0.22 18.56
C ARG A 98 10.75 -0.82 18.00
N ARG A 99 11.64 -1.35 18.83
CA ARG A 99 12.60 -2.39 18.43
C ARG A 99 11.90 -3.69 18.06
N ALA A 100 10.89 -4.10 18.84
CA ALA A 100 10.12 -5.30 18.54
C ALA A 100 9.35 -5.17 17.23
N PHE A 101 8.77 -4.00 16.95
CA PHE A 101 8.09 -3.74 15.68
C PHE A 101 9.07 -3.71 14.50
N ALA A 102 10.21 -3.05 14.63
CA ALA A 102 11.26 -3.09 13.61
C ALA A 102 11.72 -4.54 13.32
N GLY A 103 11.99 -5.33 14.37
CA GLY A 103 12.34 -6.74 14.22
C GLY A 103 11.23 -7.59 13.60
N TYR A 104 9.95 -7.24 13.81
CA TYR A 104 8.84 -7.85 13.10
C TYR A 104 8.87 -7.52 11.61
N LEU A 105 9.09 -6.25 11.24
CA LEU A 105 9.20 -5.84 9.84
C LEU A 105 10.41 -6.47 9.14
N ASP A 106 11.52 -6.66 9.85
CA ASP A 106 12.74 -7.30 9.33
C ASP A 106 12.66 -8.83 9.31
N SER A 107 11.56 -9.42 9.80
CA SER A 107 11.40 -10.87 9.78
C SER A 107 11.31 -11.41 8.36
N GLU A 108 11.90 -12.59 8.12
CA GLU A 108 11.88 -13.28 6.82
C GLU A 108 10.47 -13.38 6.23
N ARG A 109 9.47 -13.62 7.10
CA ARG A 109 8.07 -13.70 6.71
C ARG A 109 7.54 -12.38 6.15
N VAL A 110 7.82 -11.25 6.81
CA VAL A 110 7.35 -9.94 6.34
C VAL A 110 8.10 -9.56 5.07
N GLN A 111 9.42 -9.76 5.03
CA GLN A 111 10.23 -9.47 3.84
C GLN A 111 9.79 -10.30 2.63
N SER A 112 9.52 -11.59 2.81
CA SER A 112 8.98 -12.46 1.75
C SER A 112 7.61 -11.98 1.26
N HIS A 113 6.76 -11.52 2.17
CA HIS A 113 5.45 -10.96 1.80
C HIS A 113 5.60 -9.67 1.00
N LEU A 114 6.44 -8.73 1.42
CA LEU A 114 6.70 -7.48 0.70
C LEU A 114 7.30 -7.75 -0.70
N SER A 115 8.21 -8.72 -0.80
CA SER A 115 8.76 -9.16 -2.09
C SER A 115 7.66 -9.69 -3.02
N ALA A 116 6.78 -10.55 -2.52
CA ALA A 116 5.67 -11.09 -3.31
C ALA A 116 4.70 -9.99 -3.78
N LEU A 117 4.46 -8.96 -2.96
CA LEU A 117 3.66 -7.79 -3.37
C LEU A 117 4.35 -6.99 -4.48
N LEU A 118 5.67 -6.78 -4.37
CA LEU A 118 6.44 -6.09 -5.40
C LEU A 118 6.46 -6.88 -6.72
N ASP A 119 6.63 -8.20 -6.65
CA ASP A 119 6.55 -9.09 -7.82
C ASP A 119 5.18 -8.99 -8.50
N ARG A 120 4.11 -8.95 -7.69
CA ARG A 120 2.75 -8.77 -8.19
C ARG A 120 2.56 -7.43 -8.89
N VAL A 121 3.06 -6.34 -8.31
CA VAL A 121 3.06 -5.02 -8.96
C VAL A 121 3.82 -5.09 -10.28
N GLY A 122 5.00 -5.70 -10.32
CA GLY A 122 5.79 -5.87 -11.53
C GLY A 122 5.07 -6.68 -12.62
N GLU A 123 4.34 -7.73 -12.23
CA GLU A 123 3.50 -8.50 -13.15
C GLU A 123 2.38 -7.64 -13.75
N VAL A 124 1.70 -6.84 -12.94
CA VAL A 124 0.64 -5.95 -13.41
C VAL A 124 1.19 -4.90 -14.37
N LYS A 125 2.34 -4.28 -14.07
CA LYS A 125 3.00 -3.33 -14.98
C LYS A 125 3.30 -3.95 -16.35
N ARG A 126 3.86 -5.17 -16.36
CA ARG A 126 4.14 -5.91 -17.60
C ARG A 126 2.85 -6.23 -18.37
N ARG A 127 1.77 -6.55 -17.66
CA ARG A 127 0.45 -6.78 -18.29
C ARG A 127 -0.09 -5.50 -18.92
N LEU A 128 -0.05 -4.36 -18.21
CA LEU A 128 -0.48 -3.07 -18.75
C LEU A 128 0.28 -2.69 -20.02
N ALA A 129 1.59 -2.93 -20.08
CA ALA A 129 2.40 -2.65 -21.28
C ALA A 129 2.02 -3.50 -22.52
N ARG A 130 1.51 -4.73 -22.30
CA ARG A 130 1.19 -5.68 -23.38
C ARG A 130 -0.28 -5.67 -23.78
N GLU A 131 -1.15 -5.63 -22.79
CA GLU A 131 -2.58 -5.92 -22.89
C GLU A 131 -3.46 -4.73 -22.49
N GLY A 132 -2.88 -3.68 -21.91
CA GLY A 132 -3.62 -2.46 -21.58
C GLY A 132 -4.20 -1.78 -22.80
N ASP A 133 -5.13 -0.86 -22.58
CA ASP A 133 -5.60 0.04 -23.63
C ASP A 133 -4.46 0.95 -24.14
N PHE A 134 -4.77 1.77 -25.15
CA PHE A 134 -3.78 2.65 -25.76
C PHE A 134 -3.09 3.56 -24.73
N VAL A 135 -3.85 4.14 -23.79
CA VAL A 135 -3.34 5.08 -22.79
C VAL A 135 -2.44 4.36 -21.79
N GLN A 136 -2.90 3.22 -21.27
CA GLN A 136 -2.14 2.39 -20.32
C GLN A 136 -0.82 1.89 -20.92
N ARG A 137 -0.86 1.41 -22.17
CA ARG A 137 0.35 0.97 -22.88
C ARG A 137 1.30 2.11 -23.14
N MET A 138 0.79 3.27 -23.57
CA MET A 138 1.61 4.46 -23.76
C MET A 138 2.28 4.89 -22.46
N GLN A 139 1.55 4.98 -21.34
CA GLN A 139 2.12 5.32 -20.02
C GLN A 139 3.20 4.33 -19.58
N ALA A 140 2.95 3.02 -19.74
CA ALA A 140 3.93 1.99 -19.38
C ALA A 140 5.20 2.09 -20.25
N LEU A 141 5.06 2.26 -21.56
CA LEU A 141 6.21 2.42 -22.47
C LEU A 141 7.00 3.71 -22.21
N MET A 142 6.32 4.81 -21.91
CA MET A 142 6.99 6.06 -21.53
C MET A 142 7.78 5.90 -20.22
N TRP A 143 7.22 5.15 -19.26
CA TRP A 143 7.90 4.83 -18.01
C TRP A 143 9.17 4.02 -18.23
N GLU A 144 9.09 2.98 -19.06
CA GLU A 144 10.23 2.13 -19.44
C GLU A 144 11.29 2.93 -20.20
N ALA A 145 10.87 3.83 -21.10
CA ALA A 145 11.76 4.70 -21.88
C ALA A 145 12.33 5.88 -21.06
N ARG A 146 12.01 5.99 -19.77
CA ARG A 146 12.42 7.09 -18.88
C ARG A 146 12.02 8.48 -19.41
N CYS A 147 10.89 8.56 -20.10
CA CYS A 147 10.35 9.81 -20.66
C CYS A 147 8.93 10.12 -20.15
N HIS A 148 8.46 9.41 -19.13
CA HIS A 148 7.17 9.70 -18.53
C HIS A 148 7.23 11.06 -17.81
N PRO A 149 6.24 11.97 -17.98
CA PRO A 149 6.31 13.33 -17.42
C PRO A 149 6.57 13.36 -15.92
N VAL A 150 5.97 12.44 -15.16
CA VAL A 150 6.16 12.36 -13.69
C VAL A 150 7.47 11.69 -13.23
N GLN A 151 8.30 11.15 -14.14
CA GLN A 151 9.65 10.70 -13.81
C GLN A 151 10.64 11.86 -13.78
N ASN A 152 10.28 13.01 -14.38
CA ASN A 152 11.06 14.23 -14.24
C ASN A 152 10.75 14.83 -12.87
N ASP A 153 11.78 14.98 -12.03
CA ASP A 153 11.72 15.69 -10.74
C ASP A 153 11.40 17.19 -10.88
N ASP A 154 11.21 17.68 -12.10
CA ASP A 154 10.84 19.05 -12.37
C ASP A 154 9.36 19.26 -12.04
N ARG A 155 9.09 19.53 -10.76
CA ARG A 155 7.76 19.86 -10.21
C ARG A 155 7.10 21.09 -10.88
N GLY A 156 7.80 21.75 -11.80
CA GLY A 156 7.27 22.79 -12.69
C GLY A 156 6.61 22.28 -13.96
N ASP A 157 6.61 20.96 -14.24
CA ASP A 157 5.89 20.40 -15.39
C ASP A 157 4.37 20.59 -15.21
N PRO A 158 3.70 21.32 -16.11
CA PRO A 158 2.25 21.57 -16.02
C PRO A 158 1.40 20.30 -16.13
N MET A 159 1.98 19.17 -16.58
CA MET A 159 1.32 17.86 -16.58
C MET A 159 1.33 17.19 -15.21
N TYR A 160 2.23 17.58 -14.30
CA TYR A 160 2.39 16.95 -12.99
C TYR A 160 1.12 17.06 -12.12
N PRO A 161 0.42 18.23 -12.04
CA PRO A 161 -0.86 18.32 -11.32
C PRO A 161 -1.99 17.52 -11.98
N LEU A 162 -2.02 17.44 -13.32
CA LEU A 162 -3.07 16.74 -14.07
C LEU A 162 -2.97 15.22 -13.96
N LEU A 163 -1.76 14.69 -13.75
CA LEU A 163 -1.53 13.24 -13.55
C LEU A 163 -1.68 12.82 -12.08
N ARG A 164 -1.93 13.80 -11.19
CA ARG A 164 -2.07 13.62 -9.75
C ARG A 164 -3.54 13.75 -9.31
N ILE A 165 -4.49 13.32 -10.14
CA ILE A 165 -5.92 13.32 -9.78
C ILE A 165 -6.08 12.53 -8.47
N ASP A 166 -6.25 13.27 -7.38
CA ASP A 166 -6.65 12.76 -6.09
C ASP A 166 -8.17 12.53 -6.23
N HIS A 167 -8.60 11.27 -6.29
CA HIS A 167 -10.02 10.90 -6.34
C HIS A 167 -10.80 11.29 -5.06
N ASP A 168 -10.14 11.90 -4.08
CA ASP A 168 -10.75 12.41 -2.85
C ASP A 168 -11.36 13.82 -2.99
N GLU A 169 -11.20 14.50 -4.13
CA GLU A 169 -11.77 15.84 -4.39
C GLU A 169 -12.87 15.86 -5.46
N ILE A 170 -13.61 14.76 -5.66
CA ILE A 170 -14.88 14.84 -6.37
C ILE A 170 -15.97 15.07 -5.32
N PRO A 171 -16.46 16.31 -5.13
CA PRO A 171 -17.64 16.52 -4.30
C PRO A 171 -18.81 15.72 -4.91
N PRO A 172 -19.67 15.09 -4.09
CA PRO A 172 -20.83 14.40 -4.61
C PRO A 172 -21.67 15.40 -5.42
N GLU A 173 -21.89 15.11 -6.71
CA GLU A 173 -22.86 15.83 -7.52
C GLU A 173 -24.24 15.62 -6.89
N GLY A 174 -24.82 16.70 -6.37
CA GLY A 174 -26.18 16.75 -5.85
C GLY A 174 -26.27 17.12 -4.37
N ALA A 175 -26.08 18.41 -4.08
CA ALA A 175 -26.70 19.08 -2.94
C ALA A 175 -27.74 20.08 -3.46
#